data_AF-A0A941EZ01-F1
#
_entry.id   AF-A0A941EZ01-F1
#
_cell.length_a   1.000
_cell.length_b   1.000
_cell.length_c   1.000
_cell.angle_alpha   90.00
_cell.angle_beta   90.00
_cell.angle_gamma   90.00
#
_symmetry.space_group_name_H-M   'P 1'
#
loop_
_entity.id
_entity.type
_entity.pdbx_description
1 polymer ?
#
loop_
_entity_poly.entity_id
_entity_poly.type
_entity_poly.pdbx_seq_one_letter_code
_entity_poly.pdbx_strand_id
1 'polypeptide(L)' 'LTPVEPHDPRPIGAGHHRIKLAIALTSYEDRVYLSIEADDAYLAAEEIPPLLRSIEQSVIALARKIDRA' A
#
# COMPACT_ATOMS: atom_id res chain seq x y z
N LEU A 1 -29.95 -1.52 -15.85
CA LEU A 1 -28.74 -0.77 -15.48
C LEU A 1 -27.57 -1.61 -15.93
N THR A 2 -26.85 -1.18 -16.96
CA THR A 2 -25.65 -1.87 -17.44
C THR A 2 -24.57 -1.73 -16.36
N PRO A 3 -23.85 -2.81 -15.99
CA PRO A 3 -22.75 -2.71 -15.03
C PRO A 3 -21.70 -1.71 -15.55
N VAL A 4 -21.25 -0.81 -14.69
CA VAL A 4 -20.09 0.04 -14.97
C VAL A 4 -18.85 -0.82 -14.73
N GLU A 5 -18.09 -1.10 -15.80
CA GLU A 5 -16.78 -1.76 -15.68
C GLU A 5 -15.88 -0.94 -14.73
N PRO A 6 -15.07 -1.59 -13.88
CA PRO A 6 -14.12 -0.89 -13.02
C PRO A 6 -13.25 0.00 -13.89
N HIS A 7 -13.20 1.29 -13.54
CA HIS A 7 -12.31 2.22 -14.22
C HIS A 7 -10.88 1.71 -14.10
N ASP A 8 -10.25 1.52 -15.25
CA ASP A 8 -8.82 1.27 -15.38
C ASP A 8 -8.07 2.43 -14.68
N PRO A 9 -7.35 2.19 -13.57
CA PRO A 9 -6.63 3.24 -12.87
C PRO A 9 -5.40 3.60 -13.71
N ARG A 10 -5.61 4.41 -14.75
CA ARG A 10 -4.48 4.96 -15.49
C ARG A 10 -3.64 5.75 -14.49
N PRO A 11 -2.34 5.47 -14.37
CA PRO A 11 -1.47 6.30 -13.55
C PRO A 11 -1.51 7.72 -14.11
N ILE A 12 -1.91 8.67 -13.28
CA ILE A 12 -1.68 10.09 -13.55
C ILE A 12 -0.16 10.29 -13.43
N GLY A 13 0.56 10.18 -14.55
CA GLY A 13 2.03 10.30 -14.53
C GLY A 13 2.76 9.81 -15.77
N ALA A 14 2.40 10.30 -16.97
CA ALA A 14 3.25 10.18 -18.15
C ALA A 14 4.41 11.20 -18.06
N GLY A 15 5.41 10.90 -17.22
CA GLY A 15 6.58 11.75 -17.01
C GLY A 15 7.39 11.33 -15.79
N HIS A 16 8.40 10.46 -15.99
CA HIS A 16 9.60 10.30 -15.16
C HIS A 16 9.49 10.62 -13.66
N HIS A 17 8.66 9.89 -12.92
CA HIS A 17 8.86 9.72 -11.48
C HIS A 17 9.17 8.25 -11.25
N ARG A 18 10.45 7.86 -11.23
CA ARG A 18 10.84 6.56 -10.67
C ARG A 18 10.52 6.62 -9.18
N ILE A 19 9.33 6.14 -8.83
CA ILE A 19 8.90 6.01 -7.46
C ILE A 19 9.88 5.01 -6.82
N LYS A 20 10.72 5.49 -5.90
CA LYS A 20 11.64 4.62 -5.16
C LYS A 20 10.88 3.65 -4.27
N LEU A 21 9.80 4.15 -3.67
CA LEU A 21 8.87 3.43 -2.82
C LEU A 21 7.55 4.20 -2.77
N ALA A 22 6.44 3.57 -3.13
CA ALA A 22 5.07 4.03 -2.87
C ALA A 22 4.38 3.04 -1.95
N ILE A 23 3.63 3.59 -1.01
CA ILE A 23 2.80 2.83 -0.07
C ILE A 23 1.39 3.38 -0.19
N ALA A 24 0.44 2.52 -0.52
CA ALA A 24 -0.97 2.86 -0.60
C ALA A 24 -1.76 2.03 0.43
N LEU A 25 -2.68 2.70 1.12
CA LEU A 25 -3.62 2.09 2.05
C LEU A 25 -5.02 2.20 1.45
N THR A 26 -5.68 1.07 1.26
CA THR A 26 -7.05 1.02 0.74
C THR A 26 -7.92 0.24 1.71
N SER A 27 -8.98 0.87 2.20
CA SER A 27 -10.00 0.17 2.98
C SER A 27 -11.05 -0.42 2.05
N TYR A 28 -11.34 -1.71 2.21
CA TYR A 28 -12.45 -2.37 1.52
C TYR A 28 -13.14 -3.32 2.50
N GLU A 29 -14.46 -3.13 2.67
CA GLU A 29 -15.26 -3.79 3.72
C GLU A 29 -14.66 -3.60 5.12
N ASP A 30 -14.42 -4.69 5.84
CA ASP A 30 -13.84 -4.71 7.19
C ASP A 30 -12.31 -4.85 7.19
N ARG A 31 -11.67 -4.66 6.03
CA ARG A 31 -10.24 -4.90 5.83
C ARG A 31 -9.50 -3.66 5.34
N VAL A 32 -8.25 -3.57 5.77
CA VAL A 32 -7.28 -2.61 5.25
C VAL A 32 -6.25 -3.36 4.43
N TYR A 33 -6.13 -2.97 3.16
CA TYR A 33 -5.16 -3.49 2.22
C TYR A 33 -3.98 -2.52 2.14
N LEU A 34 -2.78 -3.07 2.28
CA LEU A 34 -1.53 -2.35 2.09
C LEU A 34 -0.91 -2.78 0.76
N SER A 35 -0.76 -1.84 -0.16
CA SER A 35 -0.02 -2.05 -1.41
C SER A 35 1.31 -1.31 -1.33
N ILE A 36 2.39 -2.00 -1.70
CA ILE A 36 3.74 -1.44 -1.76
C ILE A 36 4.25 -1.63 -3.18
N GLU A 37 4.65 -0.53 -3.79
CA GLU A 37 5.35 -0.50 -5.07
C GLU A 37 6.76 0.04 -4.82
N ALA A 38 7.78 -0.71 -5.21
CA ALA A 38 9.18 -0.32 -5.03
C ALA A 38 9.95 -0.60 -6.32
N ASP A 39 10.96 0.23 -6.60
CA ASP A 39 11.91 -0.03 -7.68
C ASP A 39 12.99 -0.99 -7.16
N ASP A 40 13.12 -2.15 -7.82
CA ASP A 40 14.05 -3.23 -7.46
C ASP A 40 15.52 -2.76 -7.39
N ALA A 41 15.86 -1.63 -8.01
CA ALA A 41 17.18 -1.02 -7.89
C ALA A 41 17.46 -0.40 -6.49
N TYR A 42 16.43 -0.22 -5.67
CA TYR A 42 16.49 0.46 -4.37
C TYR A 42 16.02 -0.39 -3.19
N LEU A 43 15.21 -1.43 -3.45
CA LEU A 43 14.72 -2.34 -2.42
C LEU A 43 14.90 -3.76 -2.92
N ALA A 44 15.82 -4.50 -2.31
CA ALA A 44 16.04 -5.89 -2.69
C ALA A 44 14.84 -6.75 -2.23
N ALA A 45 14.56 -7.82 -2.96
CA ALA A 45 13.41 -8.68 -2.67
C ALA A 45 13.45 -9.25 -1.23
N GLU A 46 14.64 -9.51 -0.69
CA GLU A 46 14.87 -9.95 0.69
C GLU A 46 14.53 -8.88 1.75
N GLU A 47 14.51 -7.60 1.38
CA GLU A 47 14.20 -6.48 2.28
C GLU A 47 12.69 -6.19 2.36
N ILE A 48 11.90 -6.70 1.40
CA ILE A 48 10.44 -6.53 1.37
C ILE A 48 9.75 -7.24 2.57
N PRO A 49 10.03 -8.52 2.90
CA PRO A 49 9.42 -9.19 4.04
C PRO A 49 9.63 -8.49 5.40
N PRO A 50 10.85 -8.05 5.78
CA PRO A 50 11.04 -7.34 7.04
C PRO A 50 10.38 -5.96 7.05
N LEU A 51 10.35 -5.24 5.93
CA LEU A 51 9.63 -3.96 5.80
C LEU A 51 8.13 -4.14 6.04
N LEU A 52 7.50 -5.11 5.37
CA LEU A 52 6.07 -5.41 5.53
C LEU A 52 5.73 -5.75 6.98
N ARG A 53 6.56 -6.57 7.63
CA ARG A 53 6.38 -6.94 9.04
C ARG A 53 6.44 -5.73 9.98
N SER A 54 7.35 -4.79 9.72
CA SER A 54 7.48 -3.56 10.51
C SER A 54 6.26 -2.64 10.35
N ILE A 55 5.74 -2.50 9.13
CA ILE A 55 4.53 -1.73 8.84
C ILE A 55 3.32 -2.37 9.53
N GLU A 56 3.14 -3.68 9.39
CA GLU A 56 2.06 -4.43 10.03
C GLU A 56 2.05 -4.23 11.55
N GLN A 57 3.21 -4.38 12.21
CA GLN A 57 3.33 -4.17 13.65
C GLN A 57 2.98 -2.74 14.07
N SER A 58 3.38 -1.74 13.27
CA SER A 58 3.09 -0.34 13.53
C SER A 58 1.60 -0.04 13.41
N VAL A 59 0.92 -0.60 12.40
CA VAL A 59 -0.52 -0.47 12.21
C VAL A 59 -1.29 -1.15 13.35
N ILE A 60 -0.91 -2.36 13.75
CA ILE A 60 -1.51 -3.06 14.89
C ILE A 60 -1.35 -2.25 16.18
N ALA A 61 -0.16 -1.69 16.42
CA ALA A 61 0.10 -0.89 17.60
C ALA A 61 -0.74 0.40 17.62
N LEU A 62 -0.92 1.05 16.47
CA LEU A 62 -1.78 2.22 16.32
C LEU A 62 -3.25 1.87 16.56
N ALA A 63 -3.76 0.81 15.92
CA ALA A 63 -5.14 0.36 16.08
C ALA A 63 -5.48 0.07 17.55
N ARG A 64 -4.58 -0.63 18.26
CA ARG A 64 -4.73 -0.91 19.70
C ARG A 64 -4.75 0.34 20.58
N LYS A 65 -4.09 1.43 20.17
CA LYS A 65 -4.13 2.70 20.90
C LYS A 65 -5.46 3.42 20.70
N ILE A 66 -5.98 3.40 19.46
CA ILE A 66 -7.27 4.03 19.12
C ILE A 66 -8.42 3.30 19.83
N ASP A 67 -8.42 1.96 19.86
CA ASP A 67 -9.45 1.14 20.50
C ASP A 67 -9.59 1.39 22.03
N ARG A 68 -8.54 1.92 22.67
CA ARG A 68 -8.51 2.19 24.12
C ARG A 68 -8.81 3.64 24.50
N ALA A 69 -8.98 4.54 23.53
CA ALA A 69 -9.19 5.98 23.73
C ALA A 69 -10.67 6.34 23.63
#